data_AF-A0A9D6T4Q6-F1
#
_entry.id   AF-A0A9D6T4Q6-F1
#
_cell.length_a   1.000
_cell.length_b   1.000
_cell.length_c   1.000
_cell.angle_alpha   90.00
_cell.angle_beta   90.00
_cell.angle_gamma   90.00
#
_symmetry.space_group_name_H-M   'P 1'
#
loop_
_entity.id
_entity.type
_entity.pdbx_description
1 polymer ?
#
loop_
_entity_poly.entity_id
_entity_poly.type
_entity_poly.pdbx_seq_one_letter_code
_entity_poly.pdbx_strand_id
1 'polypeptide(L)'
;MSVFDNVAAGLKLGGVRRQGSLADAVERALRQAALWDEVKDKLKQGGTALSGGQQQRLCIARALAVEPEVLLMDEPASALDPIVVRRHIGMVFQKPNPFPKSISENVAYGPRIHGLCHSKADLEEVVQSSLEKAGLWKEVKDRLGDSGTGLSGGQQQRLCIARA
;
A
#
# COMPACT_ATOMS: atom_id res chain seq x y z
N MET A 1 -12.64 22.11 10.25
CA MET A 1 -11.88 22.23 8.99
C MET A 1 -12.58 21.38 7.93
N SER A 2 -12.77 21.91 6.71
CA SER A 2 -13.43 21.16 5.63
C SER A 2 -12.54 20.01 5.12
N VAL A 3 -13.10 19.03 4.41
CA VAL A 3 -12.30 17.97 3.75
C VAL A 3 -11.21 18.59 2.86
N PHE A 4 -11.57 19.59 2.06
CA PHE A 4 -10.61 20.33 1.22
C PHE A 4 -9.52 21.00 2.05
N ASP A 5 -9.90 21.73 3.10
CA ASP A 5 -8.94 22.47 3.93
C ASP A 5 -8.01 21.54 4.71
N ASN A 6 -8.49 20.35 5.11
CA ASN A 6 -7.64 19.34 5.75
C ASN A 6 -6.50 18.92 4.85
N VAL A 7 -6.79 18.63 3.57
CA VAL A 7 -5.79 18.15 2.62
C VAL A 7 -4.89 19.29 2.15
N ALA A 8 -5.45 20.47 1.89
CA ALA A 8 -4.72 21.64 1.41
C ALA A 8 -3.85 22.32 2.49
N ALA A 9 -4.01 21.97 3.77
CA ALA A 9 -3.34 22.65 4.88
C ALA A 9 -1.81 22.71 4.72
N GLY A 10 -1.17 21.57 4.43
CA GLY A 10 0.29 21.50 4.26
C GLY A 10 0.80 22.36 3.09
N LEU A 11 0.08 22.35 1.96
CA LEU A 11 0.40 23.16 0.79
C LEU A 11 0.26 24.66 1.05
N LYS A 12 -0.81 25.07 1.76
CA LYS A 12 -1.02 26.47 2.16
C LYS A 12 0.08 26.96 3.09
N LEU A 13 0.53 26.11 4.02
CA LEU A 13 1.67 26.40 4.91
C LEU A 13 2.99 26.49 4.13
N GLY A 14 3.16 25.65 3.11
CA GLY A 14 4.29 25.71 2.16
C GLY A 14 4.23 26.87 1.15
N GLY A 15 3.28 27.79 1.29
CA GLY A 15 3.20 29.00 0.47
C GLY A 15 2.40 28.88 -0.83
N VAL A 16 1.78 27.72 -1.11
CA VAL A 16 0.91 27.56 -2.28
C VAL A 16 -0.40 28.33 -2.06
N ARG A 17 -0.67 29.32 -2.92
CA ARG A 17 -1.86 30.18 -2.83
C ARG A 17 -2.84 30.01 -3.99
N ARG A 18 -2.37 29.54 -5.14
CA ARG A 18 -3.19 29.45 -6.36
C ARG A 18 -4.28 28.39 -6.18
N GLN A 19 -5.53 28.80 -6.29
CA GLN A 19 -6.68 27.92 -6.02
C GLN A 19 -6.75 26.71 -6.95
N GLY A 20 -6.42 26.87 -8.23
CA GLY A 20 -6.34 25.74 -9.18
C GLY A 20 -5.30 24.70 -8.73
N SER A 21 -4.08 25.15 -8.40
CA SER A 21 -3.03 24.26 -7.91
C SER A 21 -3.38 23.54 -6.62
N LEU A 22 -4.11 24.20 -5.70
CA LEU A 22 -4.62 23.55 -4.50
C LEU A 22 -5.67 22.49 -4.83
N ALA A 23 -6.60 22.79 -5.76
CA ALA A 23 -7.63 21.85 -6.15
C ALA A 23 -7.06 20.58 -6.81
N ASP A 24 -6.13 20.77 -7.74
CA ASP A 24 -5.46 19.65 -8.44
C ASP A 24 -4.71 18.74 -7.47
N ALA A 25 -3.96 19.33 -6.53
CA ALA A 25 -3.23 18.58 -5.52
C ALA A 25 -4.15 17.86 -4.52
N VAL A 26 -5.25 18.51 -4.11
CA VAL A 26 -6.26 17.90 -3.23
C VAL A 26 -6.93 16.71 -3.90
N GLU A 27 -7.37 16.86 -5.15
CA GLU A 27 -7.97 15.75 -5.90
C GLU A 27 -6.98 14.60 -6.07
N ARG A 28 -5.75 14.89 -6.51
CA ARG A 28 -4.68 13.88 -6.66
C ARG A 28 -4.46 13.11 -5.35
N ALA A 29 -4.30 13.81 -4.24
CA ALA A 29 -4.05 13.18 -2.95
C ALA A 29 -5.23 12.34 -2.44
N LEU A 30 -6.47 12.81 -2.65
CA LEU A 30 -7.68 12.07 -2.30
C LEU A 30 -7.85 10.80 -3.17
N ARG A 31 -7.43 10.84 -4.43
CA ARG A 31 -7.41 9.65 -5.31
C ARG A 31 -6.36 8.65 -4.87
N GLN A 32 -5.14 9.10 -4.54
CA GLN A 32 -4.08 8.21 -4.03
C GLN A 32 -4.46 7.57 -2.69
N ALA A 33 -5.19 8.28 -1.84
CA ALA A 33 -5.73 7.72 -0.61
C ALA A 33 -7.01 6.88 -0.81
N ALA A 34 -7.46 6.67 -2.05
CA ALA A 34 -8.68 5.97 -2.42
C ALA A 34 -9.93 6.47 -1.65
N LEU A 35 -10.08 7.80 -1.56
CA LEU A 35 -11.18 8.47 -0.87
C LEU A 35 -12.01 9.37 -1.80
N TRP A 36 -11.48 9.77 -2.95
CA TRP A 36 -12.09 10.75 -3.85
C TRP A 36 -13.56 10.49 -4.17
N ASP A 37 -13.90 9.29 -4.62
CA ASP A 37 -15.27 8.96 -5.07
C ASP A 37 -16.30 9.04 -3.92
N GLU A 38 -15.86 8.91 -2.67
CA GLU A 38 -16.71 9.00 -1.48
C GLU A 38 -16.93 10.45 -1.00
N VAL A 39 -16.01 11.37 -1.35
CA VAL A 39 -15.97 12.74 -0.76
C VAL A 39 -15.99 13.90 -1.76
N LYS A 40 -15.92 13.64 -3.07
CA LYS A 40 -15.90 14.67 -4.12
C LYS A 40 -17.05 15.68 -4.03
N ASP A 41 -18.25 15.21 -3.64
CA ASP A 41 -19.44 16.05 -3.49
C ASP A 41 -19.56 16.66 -2.08
N LYS A 42 -18.61 16.36 -1.19
CA LYS A 42 -18.60 16.72 0.24
C LYS A 42 -17.34 17.50 0.64
N LEU A 43 -16.58 18.05 -0.32
CA LEU A 43 -15.30 18.73 -0.05
C LEU A 43 -15.41 19.90 0.95
N LYS A 44 -16.57 20.56 1.01
CA LYS A 44 -16.85 21.68 1.92
C LYS A 44 -17.35 21.24 3.30
N GLN A 45 -17.71 19.96 3.47
CA GLN A 45 -18.19 19.43 4.76
C GLN A 45 -17.03 19.26 5.75
N GLY A 46 -17.35 19.30 7.04
CA GLY A 46 -16.36 19.07 8.09
C GLY A 46 -15.84 17.64 8.08
N GLY A 47 -14.53 17.46 8.24
CA GLY A 47 -13.91 16.13 8.26
C GLY A 47 -14.40 15.21 9.40
N THR A 48 -14.98 15.77 10.46
CA THR A 48 -15.57 15.02 11.58
C THR A 48 -16.86 14.28 11.22
N ALA A 49 -17.49 14.62 10.08
CA ALA A 49 -18.68 13.92 9.59
C ALA A 49 -18.35 12.61 8.83
N LEU A 50 -17.06 12.32 8.62
CA LEU A 50 -16.60 11.11 7.94
C LEU A 50 -16.54 9.92 8.89
N SER A 51 -16.65 8.69 8.36
CA SER A 51 -16.42 7.48 9.14
C SER A 51 -14.96 7.36 9.61
N GLY A 52 -14.66 6.56 10.62
CA GLY A 52 -13.29 6.39 11.12
C GLY A 52 -12.27 6.00 10.03
N GLY A 53 -12.62 5.05 9.15
CA GLY A 53 -11.78 4.67 8.01
C GLY A 53 -11.64 5.76 6.94
N GLN A 54 -12.67 6.58 6.72
CA GLN A 54 -12.58 7.75 5.85
C GLN A 54 -11.69 8.84 6.46
N GLN A 55 -11.75 9.05 7.78
CA GLN A 55 -10.87 9.98 8.49
C GLN A 55 -9.40 9.54 8.41
N GLN A 56 -9.11 8.24 8.54
CA GLN A 56 -7.76 7.72 8.33
C GLN A 56 -7.26 7.97 6.90
N ARG A 57 -8.08 7.67 5.88
CA ARG A 57 -7.73 7.98 4.48
C ARG A 57 -7.58 9.49 4.23
N LEU A 58 -8.36 10.33 4.91
CA LEU A 58 -8.20 11.79 4.83
C LEU A 58 -6.85 12.24 5.43
N CYS A 59 -6.41 11.63 6.53
CA CYS A 59 -5.08 11.86 7.09
C CYS A 59 -3.95 11.44 6.12
N ILE A 60 -4.11 10.30 5.45
CA ILE A 60 -3.17 9.85 4.40
C ILE A 60 -3.15 10.87 3.25
N ALA A 61 -4.31 11.27 2.72
CA ALA A 61 -4.41 12.28 1.65
C ALA A 61 -3.73 13.60 2.05
N ARG A 62 -3.94 14.07 3.29
CA ARG A 62 -3.27 15.28 3.80
C ARG A 62 -1.75 15.16 3.76
N ALA A 63 -1.20 14.00 4.11
CA ALA A 63 0.24 13.78 4.05
C ALA A 63 0.76 13.67 2.61
N LEU A 64 0.01 13.04 1.71
CA LEU A 64 0.38 12.90 0.30
C LEU A 64 0.28 14.20 -0.51
N ALA A 65 -0.54 15.15 -0.07
CA ALA A 65 -0.75 16.41 -0.76
C ALA A 65 0.56 17.19 -0.96
N VAL A 66 1.50 17.09 -0.03
CA VAL A 66 2.82 17.75 -0.09
C VAL A 66 3.89 16.93 -0.83
N GLU A 67 3.52 15.80 -1.43
CA GLU A 67 4.41 14.94 -2.24
C GLU A 67 5.69 14.52 -1.50
N PRO A 68 5.58 13.88 -0.32
CA PRO A 68 6.75 13.47 0.44
C PRO A 68 7.49 12.34 -0.30
N GLU A 69 8.83 12.37 -0.26
CA GLU A 69 9.66 11.26 -0.74
C GLU A 69 9.49 10.01 0.14
N VAL A 70 9.35 10.21 1.46
CA VAL A 70 9.12 9.15 2.45
C VAL A 70 8.06 9.62 3.44
N LEU A 71 7.05 8.77 3.67
CA LEU A 71 5.98 9.02 4.63
C LEU A 71 6.00 7.95 5.73
N LEU A 72 6.30 8.37 6.96
CA LEU A 72 6.20 7.50 8.13
C LEU A 72 4.80 7.59 8.72
N MET A 73 4.18 6.44 8.94
CA MET A 73 2.86 6.34 9.54
C MET A 73 2.86 5.27 10.61
N ASP A 74 2.24 5.58 11.75
CA ASP A 74 2.01 4.63 12.82
C ASP A 74 0.63 3.98 12.63
N GLU A 75 0.63 2.67 12.37
CA GLU A 75 -0.57 1.86 12.11
C GLU A 75 -1.61 2.46 11.13
N PRO A 76 -1.22 2.87 9.90
CA PRO A 76 -2.11 3.58 8.97
C PRO A 76 -3.31 2.75 8.47
N ALA A 77 -3.29 1.43 8.68
CA ALA A 77 -4.30 0.51 8.18
C ALA A 77 -5.04 -0.26 9.29
N SER A 78 -4.98 0.20 10.54
CA SER A 78 -5.68 -0.43 11.67
C SER A 78 -7.20 -0.47 11.50
N ALA A 79 -7.80 0.51 10.82
CA ALA A 79 -9.23 0.58 10.52
C ALA A 79 -9.52 0.70 9.01
N LEU A 80 -8.57 0.28 8.17
CA LEU A 80 -8.64 0.38 6.73
C LEU A 80 -8.18 -0.93 6.08
N ASP A 81 -8.80 -1.33 4.97
CA ASP A 81 -8.24 -2.41 4.15
C ASP A 81 -6.93 -1.95 3.49
N PRO A 82 -5.76 -2.50 3.87
CA PRO A 82 -4.47 -2.11 3.30
C PRO A 82 -4.40 -2.35 1.79
N ILE A 83 -5.21 -3.28 1.25
CA ILE A 83 -5.22 -3.60 -0.19
C ILE A 83 -5.62 -2.38 -1.02
N VAL A 84 -6.60 -1.61 -0.53
CA VAL A 84 -7.14 -0.45 -1.25
C VAL A 84 -6.08 0.64 -1.43
N VAL A 85 -5.26 0.88 -0.40
CA VAL A 85 -4.22 1.91 -0.43
C VAL A 85 -2.93 1.43 -1.09
N ARG A 86 -2.55 0.16 -0.90
CA ARG A 86 -1.35 -0.44 -1.53
C ARG A 86 -1.37 -0.40 -3.07
N ARG A 87 -2.55 -0.27 -3.69
CA ARG A 87 -2.67 -0.07 -5.15
C ARG A 87 -2.08 1.26 -5.63
N HIS A 88 -1.99 2.25 -4.75
CA HIS A 88 -1.59 3.61 -5.08
C HIS A 88 -0.31 4.06 -4.35
N ILE A 89 0.05 3.38 -3.25
CA ILE A 89 1.16 3.76 -2.37
C ILE A 89 2.00 2.53 -2.04
N GLY A 90 3.31 2.61 -2.28
CA GLY A 90 4.27 1.63 -1.78
C GLY A 90 4.37 1.70 -0.25
N MET A 91 4.15 0.57 0.43
CA MET A 91 4.13 0.50 1.89
C MET A 91 5.11 -0.54 2.41
N VAL A 92 5.89 -0.16 3.43
CA VAL A 92 6.74 -1.06 4.20
C VAL A 92 6.13 -1.25 5.59
N PHE A 93 6.01 -2.51 6.03
CA PHE A 93 5.39 -2.86 7.31
C PHE A 93 6.46 -3.18 8.35
N GLN A 94 6.29 -2.72 9.58
CA GLN A 94 7.20 -3.03 10.70
C GLN A 94 7.28 -4.54 10.98
N LYS A 95 6.17 -5.26 10.79
CA LYS A 95 6.13 -6.72 10.90
C LYS A 95 5.90 -7.32 9.52
N PRO A 96 6.68 -8.35 9.14
CA PRO A 96 6.41 -9.08 7.91
C PRO A 96 5.02 -9.74 8.01
N ASN A 97 4.29 -9.72 6.89
CA ASN A 97 2.93 -10.25 6.81
C ASN A 97 2.81 -11.28 5.66
N PRO A 98 3.47 -12.45 5.76
CA PRO A 98 3.27 -13.56 4.82
C PRO A 98 1.80 -14.00 4.84
N PHE A 99 1.26 -14.31 3.67
CA PHE A 99 -0.05 -14.96 3.60
C PHE A 99 0.01 -16.32 4.29
N PRO A 100 -1.09 -16.78 4.93
CA PRO A 100 -1.21 -18.13 5.50
C PRO A 100 -1.33 -19.16 4.37
N LYS A 101 -0.27 -19.26 3.57
CA LYS A 101 -0.09 -20.05 2.36
C LYS A 101 1.34 -20.60 2.35
N SER A 102 1.64 -21.51 1.43
CA SER A 102 3.00 -21.99 1.27
C SER A 102 3.96 -20.86 0.82
N ILE A 103 5.28 -21.08 0.95
CA ILE A 103 6.31 -20.15 0.48
C ILE A 103 6.16 -19.86 -1.01
N SER A 104 5.98 -20.90 -1.83
CA SER A 104 5.75 -20.75 -3.27
C SER A 104 4.47 -19.98 -3.58
N GLU A 105 3.37 -20.29 -2.90
CA GLU A 105 2.09 -19.60 -3.10
C GLU A 105 2.11 -18.13 -2.67
N ASN A 106 2.93 -17.77 -1.68
CA ASN A 106 3.10 -16.38 -1.27
C ASN A 106 3.61 -15.50 -2.42
N VAL A 107 4.53 -16.03 -3.23
CA VAL A 107 5.13 -15.34 -4.38
C VAL A 107 4.24 -15.50 -5.62
N ALA A 108 3.73 -16.70 -5.86
CA ALA A 108 2.90 -17.01 -7.04
C ALA A 108 1.52 -16.34 -7.02
N TYR A 109 1.03 -15.91 -5.86
CA TYR A 109 -0.32 -15.36 -5.71
C TYR A 109 -0.55 -14.16 -6.64
N GLY A 110 0.33 -13.17 -6.63
CA GLY A 110 0.23 -11.96 -7.46
C GLY A 110 0.18 -12.27 -8.97
N PRO A 111 1.21 -12.94 -9.53
CA PRO A 111 1.24 -13.32 -10.94
C PRO A 111 0.00 -14.13 -11.37
N ARG A 112 -0.50 -15.02 -10.52
CA ARG A 112 -1.68 -15.83 -10.79
C ARG A 112 -2.97 -15.01 -10.87
N ILE A 113 -3.22 -14.11 -9.91
CA ILE A 113 -4.44 -13.29 -9.92
C ILE A 113 -4.45 -12.25 -11.04
N HIS A 114 -3.27 -11.83 -11.52
CA HIS A 114 -3.12 -10.86 -12.60
C HIS A 114 -2.97 -11.51 -13.98
N GLY A 115 -3.00 -12.84 -14.08
CA GLY A 115 -2.87 -13.55 -15.35
C GLY A 115 -1.51 -13.35 -16.04
N LEU A 116 -0.45 -13.11 -15.27
CA LEU A 116 0.90 -12.82 -15.78
C LEU A 116 1.71 -14.07 -16.16
N CYS A 117 1.20 -15.26 -15.84
CA CYS A 117 1.82 -16.53 -16.18
C CYS A 117 0.81 -17.41 -16.92
N HIS A 118 1.24 -18.10 -17.98
CA HIS A 118 0.37 -18.89 -18.85
C HIS A 118 0.58 -20.40 -18.68
N SER A 119 1.67 -20.80 -18.03
CA SER A 119 1.96 -22.18 -17.69
C SER A 119 2.42 -22.35 -16.23
N LYS A 120 2.43 -23.60 -15.77
CA LYS A 120 3.00 -23.95 -14.46
C LYS A 120 4.51 -23.68 -14.41
N ALA A 121 5.21 -23.93 -15.51
CA ALA A 121 6.65 -23.70 -15.60
C ALA A 121 6.99 -22.21 -15.47
N ASP A 122 6.21 -21.33 -16.13
CA ASP A 122 6.40 -19.87 -16.03
C ASP A 122 6.26 -19.41 -14.57
N LEU A 123 5.29 -19.98 -13.85
CA LEU A 123 5.02 -19.61 -12.46
C LEU A 123 6.14 -20.10 -11.52
N GLU A 124 6.67 -21.29 -11.77
CA GLU A 124 7.82 -21.84 -11.04
C GLU A 124 9.08 -20.99 -11.27
N GLU A 125 9.32 -20.56 -12.51
CA GLU A 125 10.42 -19.65 -12.86
C GLU A 125 10.30 -18.29 -12.15
N VAL A 126 9.11 -17.68 -12.17
CA VAL A 126 8.85 -16.41 -11.45
C VAL A 126 9.10 -16.58 -9.96
N VAL A 127 8.60 -17.67 -9.35
CA VAL A 127 8.81 -17.95 -7.93
C VAL A 127 10.29 -18.07 -7.60
N GLN A 128 11.04 -18.85 -8.37
CA GLN A 128 12.48 -19.03 -8.16
C GLN A 128 13.21 -17.69 -8.29
N SER A 129 13.03 -16.97 -9.41
CA SER A 129 13.70 -15.69 -9.68
C SER A 129 13.40 -14.65 -8.59
N SER A 130 12.14 -14.54 -8.14
CA SER A 130 11.78 -13.62 -7.07
C SER A 130 12.41 -13.98 -5.72
N LEU A 131 12.47 -15.27 -5.38
CA LEU A 131 13.12 -15.74 -4.16
C LEU A 131 14.65 -15.58 -4.21
N GLU A 132 15.27 -15.71 -5.39
CA GLU A 132 16.69 -15.44 -5.60
C GLU A 132 17.02 -13.95 -5.42
N LYS A 133 16.23 -13.07 -6.05
CA LYS A 133 16.37 -11.60 -5.91
C LYS A 133 16.18 -11.14 -4.46
N ALA A 134 15.28 -11.76 -3.72
CA ALA A 134 15.08 -11.49 -2.30
C ALA A 134 16.13 -12.16 -1.40
N GLY A 135 17.10 -12.91 -1.96
CA GLY A 135 18.14 -13.59 -1.22
C GLY A 135 17.62 -14.69 -0.29
N LEU A 136 16.49 -15.32 -0.62
CA LEU A 136 15.82 -16.34 0.20
C LEU A 136 15.90 -17.76 -0.39
N TRP A 137 16.10 -17.88 -1.71
CA TRP A 137 16.04 -19.15 -2.44
C TRP A 137 16.86 -20.29 -1.81
N LYS A 138 18.14 -20.04 -1.51
CA LYS A 138 19.05 -21.06 -0.97
C LYS A 138 18.58 -21.66 0.37
N GLU A 139 17.77 -20.93 1.12
CA GLU A 139 17.26 -21.35 2.44
C GLU A 139 15.93 -22.12 2.35
N VAL A 140 15.16 -21.94 1.26
CA VAL A 140 13.77 -22.42 1.17
C VAL A 140 13.48 -23.35 -0.01
N LYS A 141 14.40 -23.49 -0.96
CA LYS A 141 14.21 -24.27 -2.21
C LYS A 141 13.70 -25.70 -2.00
N ASP A 142 14.12 -26.37 -0.92
CA ASP A 142 13.77 -27.77 -0.65
C ASP A 142 12.48 -27.89 0.20
N ARG A 143 11.84 -26.76 0.53
CA ARG A 143 10.67 -26.68 1.41
C ARG A 143 9.64 -25.65 0.97
N LEU A 144 9.54 -25.41 -0.35
CA LEU A 144 8.63 -24.42 -0.94
C LEU A 144 7.14 -24.65 -0.64
N GLY A 145 6.77 -25.87 -0.23
CA GLY A 145 5.42 -26.24 0.21
C GLY A 145 5.10 -25.88 1.67
N ASP A 146 6.11 -25.53 2.47
CA ASP A 146 5.91 -25.18 3.88
C ASP A 146 5.21 -23.83 4.03
N SER A 147 4.54 -23.64 5.17
CA SER A 147 3.86 -22.38 5.48
C SER A 147 4.83 -21.20 5.55
N GLY A 148 4.52 -20.13 4.83
CA GLY A 148 5.28 -18.87 4.88
C GLY A 148 5.28 -18.21 6.26
N THR A 149 4.26 -18.47 7.09
CA THR A 149 4.19 -17.98 8.49
C THR A 149 5.10 -18.75 9.44
N GLY A 150 5.60 -19.92 9.04
CA GLY A 150 6.52 -20.74 9.84
C GLY A 150 7.99 -20.34 9.70
N LEU A 151 8.30 -19.38 8.82
CA LEU A 151 9.65 -18.85 8.62
C LEU A 151 10.09 -17.96 9.79
N SER A 152 11.40 -17.80 9.98
CA SER A 152 11.94 -16.80 10.91
C SER A 152 11.56 -15.37 10.47
N GLY A 153 11.58 -14.39 11.38
CA GLY A 153 11.19 -13.01 11.06
C GLY A 153 11.94 -12.41 9.84
N GLY A 154 13.25 -12.59 9.77
CA GLY A 154 14.05 -12.11 8.62
C GLY A 154 13.75 -12.86 7.31
N GLN A 155 13.39 -14.14 7.37
CA GLN A 155 12.95 -14.90 6.21
C GLN A 155 11.54 -14.48 5.77
N GLN A 156 10.62 -14.22 6.71
CA GLN A 156 9.30 -13.70 6.39
C GLN A 156 9.38 -12.32 5.72
N GLN A 157 10.32 -11.47 6.17
CA GLN A 157 10.56 -10.17 5.54
C GLN A 157 11.02 -10.32 4.09
N ARG A 158 12.03 -11.17 3.83
CA ARG A 158 12.48 -11.48 2.47
C ARG A 158 11.38 -12.14 1.62
N LEU A 159 10.54 -12.99 2.20
CA LEU A 159 9.37 -13.55 1.51
C LEU A 159 8.34 -12.48 1.14
N CYS A 160 8.14 -11.47 2.00
CA CYS A 160 7.29 -10.33 1.67
C CYS A 160 7.87 -9.50 0.53
N ILE A 161 9.20 -9.32 0.49
CA ILE A 161 9.89 -8.61 -0.60
C ILE A 161 9.79 -9.40 -1.91
N ALA A 162 9.93 -10.73 -1.86
CA ALA A 162 9.81 -11.58 -3.05
C ALA A 162 8.43 -11.53 -3.72
N ARG A 163 7.37 -11.03 -3.04
CA ARG A 163 6.04 -10.86 -3.64
C ARG A 163 5.86 -9.53 -4.39
N ALA A 164 6.74 -8.56 -4.15
CA ALA A 164 6.58 -7.18 -4.59
C ALA A 164 6.97 -6.97 -6.05
#